data_AF-C7Z0S7-F1
#
_entry.id   AF-C7Z0S7-F1
#
_cell.length_a   1.000
_cell.length_b   1.000
_cell.length_c   1.000
_cell.angle_alpha   90.00
_cell.angle_beta   90.00
_cell.angle_gamma   90.00
#
_symmetry.space_group_name_H-M   'P 1'
#
loop_
_entity.id
_entity.type
_entity.pdbx_description
1 polymer ?
#
loop_
_entity_poly.entity_id
_entity_poly.type
_entity_poly.pdbx_seq_one_letter_code
_entity_poly.pdbx_strand_id
1 'polypeptide(L)'
;MAGTGSSHLPFVPTPRETIESHAQVLREIDDRSWLLARVIISRHSSKPSSGPFWDDGEGGFFAISVAPHPPPLTREVSAPCPITPIFYRGAVWGTWRIGLCELRIEGCAGTPEHVTLKALKKGKDETTPWTFKIPRVYYHAQHGNEYYIAYSILPGKSLCEVWPKIDDDAFKERIARQIAQAYGELSKWRGEKICGVDGNDLLELYLGKGKRLEKCCSPQELRDNCEEIGMDCSDLVFAHNNMRPHSFSVDDNGLVGISRWEDSGYVPREWVRTKTLSNVFLYGRSCDTAWSGEQQHEWYEKINRALSELKVGDKAFGEKRPQFDRWNIKKNKELFGPNPSK
;
A
#
# COMPACT_ATOMS: atom_id res chain seq x y z
N MET A 1 -23.96 13.58 -28.27
CA MET A 1 -22.97 12.52 -28.60
C MET A 1 -21.79 12.69 -27.67
N ALA A 2 -21.73 11.89 -26.60
CA ALA A 2 -20.69 11.95 -25.59
C ALA A 2 -19.52 11.04 -26.01
N GLY A 3 -18.35 11.65 -26.24
CA GLY A 3 -17.11 10.92 -26.51
C GLY A 3 -16.35 10.69 -25.20
N THR A 4 -16.19 9.43 -24.82
CA THR A 4 -15.34 8.99 -23.71
C THR A 4 -13.87 9.07 -24.13
N GLY A 5 -13.20 10.14 -23.71
CA GLY A 5 -11.76 10.32 -23.94
C GLY A 5 -10.95 9.39 -23.04
N SER A 6 -10.48 8.28 -23.61
CA SER A 6 -9.49 7.41 -22.98
C SER A 6 -8.16 8.17 -22.82
N SER A 7 -7.77 8.44 -21.58
CA SER A 7 -6.47 9.01 -21.27
C SER A 7 -5.38 7.94 -21.42
N HIS A 8 -4.49 8.10 -22.39
CA HIS A 8 -3.29 7.27 -22.50
C HIS A 8 -2.43 7.42 -21.24
N LEU A 9 -2.43 6.36 -20.41
CA LEU A 9 -1.48 6.17 -19.33
C LEU A 9 -0.11 5.76 -19.91
N PRO A 10 1.02 6.13 -19.26
CA PRO A 10 2.35 5.85 -19.78
C PRO A 10 2.69 4.36 -19.79
N PHE A 11 3.65 4.01 -20.65
CA PHE A 11 4.14 2.67 -21.03
C PHE A 11 3.94 1.58 -19.96
N VAL A 12 3.10 0.61 -20.31
CA VAL A 12 2.82 -0.60 -19.55
C VAL A 12 3.75 -1.69 -20.10
N PRO A 13 4.73 -2.19 -19.31
CA PRO A 13 5.55 -3.31 -19.77
C PRO A 13 4.66 -4.51 -20.10
N THR A 14 4.97 -5.17 -21.19
CA THR A 14 4.23 -6.34 -21.66
C THR A 14 4.43 -7.52 -20.69
N PRO A 15 3.51 -8.51 -20.63
CA PRO A 15 3.64 -9.69 -19.78
C PRO A 15 4.97 -10.44 -19.95
N ARG A 16 5.57 -10.35 -21.14
CA ARG A 16 6.84 -11.00 -21.50
C ARG A 16 8.06 -10.33 -20.86
N GLU A 17 8.06 -9.00 -20.78
CA GLU A 17 9.09 -8.21 -20.07
C GLU A 17 9.03 -8.42 -18.54
N THR A 18 7.85 -8.80 -18.03
CA THR A 18 7.67 -9.11 -16.60
C THR A 18 8.28 -10.48 -16.24
N ILE A 19 8.16 -11.49 -17.10
CA ILE A 19 8.70 -12.84 -16.83
C ILE A 19 10.24 -12.88 -16.94
N GLU A 20 10.84 -12.21 -17.93
CA GLU A 20 12.30 -12.21 -18.12
C GLU A 20 13.05 -11.41 -17.04
N SER A 21 12.41 -10.40 -16.44
CA SER A 21 13.00 -9.61 -15.35
C SER A 21 12.90 -10.33 -13.99
N HIS A 22 11.88 -11.16 -13.76
CA HIS A 22 11.77 -11.96 -12.54
C HIS A 22 12.91 -12.98 -12.38
N ALA A 23 13.38 -13.57 -13.49
CA ALA A 23 14.46 -14.57 -13.50
C ALA A 23 15.82 -14.02 -13.06
N GLN A 24 15.97 -12.69 -13.03
CA GLN A 24 17.20 -12.03 -12.56
C GLN A 24 17.19 -11.73 -11.06
N VAL A 25 16.01 -11.55 -10.44
CA VAL A 25 15.91 -11.12 -9.04
C VAL A 25 15.80 -12.30 -8.08
N LEU A 26 15.07 -13.34 -8.47
CA LEU A 26 14.92 -14.57 -7.70
C LEU A 26 15.76 -15.67 -8.33
N ARG A 27 16.72 -16.20 -7.55
CA ARG A 27 17.64 -17.26 -7.96
C ARG A 27 17.67 -18.34 -6.89
N GLU A 28 17.89 -19.58 -7.30
CA GLU A 28 17.98 -20.69 -6.36
C GLU A 28 19.44 -20.94 -5.98
N ILE A 29 19.72 -21.10 -4.68
CA ILE A 29 21.04 -21.46 -4.16
C ILE A 29 21.13 -22.99 -4.06
N ASP A 30 20.12 -23.60 -3.42
CA ASP A 30 19.92 -25.04 -3.26
C ASP A 30 18.42 -25.34 -3.10
N ASP A 31 18.07 -26.63 -2.91
CA ASP A 31 16.68 -27.09 -2.80
C ASP A 31 15.89 -26.47 -1.61
N ARG A 32 16.56 -25.75 -0.70
CA ARG A 32 15.97 -25.14 0.49
C ARG A 32 16.27 -23.66 0.63
N SER A 33 17.00 -23.05 -0.29
CA SER A 33 17.43 -21.66 -0.16
C SER A 33 17.39 -20.90 -1.49
N TRP A 34 16.88 -19.68 -1.43
CA TRP A 34 16.75 -18.79 -2.58
C TRP A 34 17.39 -17.44 -2.29
N LEU A 35 18.12 -16.91 -3.26
CA LEU A 35 18.58 -15.53 -3.27
C LEU A 35 17.49 -14.68 -3.91
N LEU A 36 16.96 -13.72 -3.16
CA LEU A 36 16.05 -12.69 -3.67
C LEU A 36 16.72 -11.33 -3.51
N ALA A 37 17.20 -10.77 -4.62
CA ALA A 37 18.04 -9.58 -4.64
C ALA A 37 19.25 -9.70 -3.68
N ARG A 38 19.23 -9.00 -2.53
CA ARG A 38 20.32 -8.98 -1.53
C ARG A 38 20.06 -9.81 -0.29
N VAL A 39 18.96 -10.57 -0.25
CA VAL A 39 18.59 -11.41 0.91
C VAL A 39 18.50 -12.88 0.51
N ILE A 40 18.86 -13.75 1.46
CA ILE A 40 18.67 -15.19 1.35
C ILE A 40 17.41 -15.56 2.12
N ILE A 41 16.55 -16.34 1.48
CA ILE A 41 15.37 -16.96 2.08
C ILE A 41 15.65 -18.45 2.18
N SER A 42 15.60 -19.02 3.39
CA SER A 42 15.85 -20.44 3.62
C SER A 42 14.65 -21.11 4.29
N ARG A 43 14.31 -22.34 3.87
CA ARG A 43 13.23 -23.16 4.47
C ARG A 43 13.81 -24.15 5.47
N HIS A 44 13.19 -24.23 6.64
CA HIS A 44 13.57 -25.07 7.77
C HIS A 44 12.40 -25.94 8.23
N SER A 45 12.67 -27.20 8.55
CA SER A 45 11.66 -28.12 9.11
C SER A 45 11.40 -27.91 10.61
N SER A 46 12.24 -27.12 11.27
CA SER A 46 12.14 -26.78 12.68
C SER A 46 12.33 -25.27 12.86
N LYS A 47 11.71 -24.72 13.89
CA LYS A 47 11.79 -23.30 14.22
C LYS A 47 13.25 -22.85 14.35
N PRO A 48 13.72 -21.86 13.57
CA PRO A 48 15.07 -21.33 13.69
C PRO A 48 15.36 -20.81 15.11
N SER A 49 16.57 -21.05 15.60
CA SER A 49 17.00 -20.66 16.96
C SER A 49 17.27 -19.15 17.09
N SER A 50 17.52 -18.47 15.98
CA SER A 50 17.89 -17.06 15.95
C SER A 50 17.48 -16.41 14.64
N GLY A 51 17.43 -15.08 14.64
CA GLY A 51 17.13 -14.29 13.46
C GLY A 51 15.64 -14.20 13.15
N PRO A 52 15.28 -13.49 12.08
CA PRO A 52 13.91 -13.29 11.66
C PRO A 52 13.41 -14.51 10.86
N PHE A 53 12.25 -15.03 11.27
CA PHE A 53 11.60 -16.16 10.63
C PHE A 53 10.08 -16.06 10.75
N TRP A 54 9.38 -16.84 9.92
CA TRP A 54 7.92 -16.99 9.94
C TRP A 54 7.50 -18.39 9.50
N ASP A 55 6.23 -18.72 9.74
CA ASP A 55 5.64 -20.02 9.42
C ASP A 55 5.37 -20.16 7.91
N ASP A 56 5.60 -21.35 7.37
CA ASP A 56 5.33 -21.63 5.96
C ASP A 56 3.86 -22.00 5.66
N GLY A 57 3.05 -22.23 6.70
CA GLY A 57 1.66 -22.67 6.62
C GLY A 57 1.50 -24.20 6.55
N GLU A 58 2.60 -24.94 6.49
CA GLU A 58 2.67 -26.40 6.29
C GLU A 58 3.48 -27.09 7.41
N GLY A 59 3.70 -26.39 8.52
CA GLY A 59 4.44 -26.90 9.69
C GLY A 59 5.96 -26.70 9.65
N GLY A 60 6.47 -26.06 8.60
CA GLY A 60 7.85 -25.60 8.51
C GLY A 60 7.98 -24.08 8.72
N PHE A 61 9.18 -23.56 8.47
CA PHE A 61 9.52 -22.17 8.69
C PHE A 61 10.37 -21.62 7.55
N PHE A 62 10.18 -20.35 7.21
CA PHE A 62 11.13 -19.59 6.41
C PHE A 62 11.95 -18.67 7.31
N ALA A 63 13.23 -18.51 7.00
CA ALA A 63 14.12 -17.53 7.62
C ALA A 63 14.68 -16.59 6.56
N ILE A 64 15.00 -15.36 6.96
CA ILE A 64 15.62 -14.35 6.09
C ILE A 64 16.94 -13.86 6.67
N SER A 65 17.96 -13.77 5.82
CA SER A 65 19.27 -13.19 6.16
C SER A 65 19.80 -12.34 5.01
N VAL A 66 20.81 -11.51 5.29
CA VAL A 66 21.53 -10.76 4.26
C VAL A 66 22.45 -11.72 3.50
N ALA A 67 22.52 -11.60 2.19
CA ALA A 67 23.45 -12.39 1.38
C ALA A 67 24.91 -11.97 1.67
N PRO A 68 25.86 -12.93 1.76
CA PRO A 68 27.27 -12.61 1.94
C PRO A 68 27.86 -11.91 0.72
N HIS A 69 29.06 -11.35 0.87
CA HIS A 69 29.86 -10.83 -0.24
C HIS A 69 31.15 -11.65 -0.39
N PRO A 70 31.39 -12.31 -1.55
CA PRO A 70 30.53 -12.36 -2.73
C PRO A 70 29.22 -13.16 -2.48
N PRO A 71 28.16 -12.93 -3.29
CA PRO A 71 26.94 -13.73 -3.20
C PRO A 71 27.22 -15.23 -3.43
N PRO A 72 26.40 -16.14 -2.87
CA PRO A 72 26.53 -17.57 -3.12
C PRO A 72 26.30 -17.88 -4.61
N LEU A 73 26.84 -19.01 -5.07
CA LEU A 73 26.54 -19.53 -6.41
C LEU A 73 25.04 -19.79 -6.52
N THR A 74 24.44 -19.44 -7.66
CA THR A 74 23.01 -19.65 -7.89
C THR A 74 22.72 -20.29 -9.24
N ARG A 75 21.58 -20.97 -9.32
CA ARG A 75 21.00 -21.55 -10.54
C ARG A 75 19.62 -20.93 -10.82
N GLU A 76 19.05 -21.27 -11.97
CA GLU A 76 17.65 -20.95 -12.26
C GLU A 76 16.74 -21.65 -11.25
N VAL A 77 15.61 -21.02 -10.96
CA VAL A 77 14.65 -21.53 -9.98
C VAL A 77 13.97 -22.77 -10.51
N SER A 78 14.08 -23.87 -9.77
CA SER A 78 13.41 -25.14 -10.04
C SER A 78 11.93 -25.06 -9.67
N ALA A 79 11.08 -25.76 -10.43
CA ALA A 79 9.68 -25.93 -10.08
C ALA A 79 9.49 -27.17 -9.20
N PRO A 80 8.66 -27.11 -8.13
CA PRO A 80 7.91 -25.96 -7.64
C PRO A 80 8.75 -25.01 -6.75
N CYS A 81 8.55 -23.70 -6.90
CA CYS A 81 9.16 -22.68 -6.05
C CYS A 81 8.17 -22.20 -4.98
N PRO A 82 8.54 -22.15 -3.68
CA PRO A 82 7.65 -21.66 -2.63
C PRO A 82 7.54 -20.13 -2.58
N ILE A 83 8.34 -19.41 -3.38
CA ILE A 83 8.34 -17.94 -3.45
C ILE A 83 7.57 -17.52 -4.68
N THR A 84 6.38 -16.94 -4.48
CA THR A 84 5.50 -16.53 -5.58
C THR A 84 5.52 -15.01 -5.72
N PRO A 85 5.86 -14.44 -6.90
CA PRO A 85 5.72 -13.01 -7.12
C PRO A 85 4.23 -12.62 -7.13
N ILE A 86 3.85 -11.63 -6.32
CA ILE A 86 2.52 -11.02 -6.30
C ILE A 86 2.47 -9.83 -7.27
N PHE A 87 3.49 -8.98 -7.20
CA PHE A 87 3.61 -7.78 -7.99
C PHE A 87 5.07 -7.49 -8.28
N TYR A 88 5.35 -6.94 -9.45
CA TYR A 88 6.70 -6.61 -9.87
C TYR A 88 6.73 -5.34 -10.70
N ARG A 89 7.70 -4.47 -10.42
CA ARG A 89 7.93 -3.19 -11.09
C ARG A 89 9.44 -2.94 -11.25
N GLY A 90 9.93 -2.97 -12.48
CA GLY A 90 11.31 -2.55 -12.78
C GLY A 90 12.33 -3.68 -12.60
N ALA A 91 13.50 -3.40 -11.99
CA ALA A 91 14.59 -4.38 -11.90
C ALA A 91 14.64 -5.15 -10.57
N VAL A 92 14.12 -4.60 -9.47
CA VAL A 92 14.16 -5.25 -8.13
C VAL A 92 12.95 -4.90 -7.26
N TRP A 93 12.09 -3.97 -7.66
CA TRP A 93 10.95 -3.58 -6.83
C TRP A 93 9.78 -4.52 -7.05
N GLY A 94 9.18 -4.99 -5.96
CA GLY A 94 8.11 -5.96 -6.04
C GLY A 94 7.64 -6.43 -4.68
N THR A 95 6.68 -7.35 -4.72
CA THR A 95 6.15 -8.04 -3.55
C THR A 95 6.09 -9.53 -3.88
N TRP A 96 6.60 -10.34 -2.96
CA TRP A 96 6.62 -11.80 -3.06
C TRP A 96 5.90 -12.40 -1.87
N ARG A 97 5.10 -13.43 -2.12
CA ARG A 97 4.53 -14.31 -1.10
C ARG A 97 5.53 -15.42 -0.79
N ILE A 98 5.79 -15.63 0.49
CA ILE A 98 6.70 -16.65 1.00
C ILE A 98 6.04 -17.28 2.24
N GLY A 99 5.37 -18.42 2.07
CA GLY A 99 4.54 -18.98 3.15
C GLY A 99 3.48 -17.98 3.64
N LEU A 100 3.42 -17.74 4.97
CA LEU A 100 2.51 -16.77 5.59
C LEU A 100 3.07 -15.33 5.68
N CYS A 101 4.03 -14.98 4.82
CA CYS A 101 4.66 -13.66 4.76
C CYS A 101 4.56 -13.04 3.37
N GLU A 102 4.45 -11.71 3.33
CA GLU A 102 4.77 -10.91 2.16
C GLU A 102 6.12 -10.22 2.39
N LEU A 103 7.04 -10.38 1.45
CA LEU A 103 8.29 -9.62 1.38
C LEU A 103 8.14 -8.58 0.28
N ARG A 104 8.31 -7.31 0.64
CA ARG A 104 8.33 -6.19 -0.29
C ARG A 104 9.73 -5.60 -0.38
N ILE A 105 10.12 -5.28 -1.62
CA ILE A 105 11.32 -4.54 -1.95
C ILE A 105 10.89 -3.31 -2.73
N GLU A 106 11.27 -2.13 -2.28
CA GLU A 106 10.89 -0.85 -2.90
C GLU A 106 12.00 0.19 -2.73
N GLY A 107 11.87 1.33 -3.41
CA GLY A 107 12.76 2.46 -3.14
C GLY A 107 12.48 3.02 -1.74
N CYS A 108 13.54 3.36 -0.99
CA CYS A 108 13.36 4.02 0.30
C CYS A 108 12.83 5.45 0.07
N ALA A 109 11.59 5.71 0.47
CA ALA A 109 10.98 7.02 0.35
C ALA A 109 10.10 7.31 1.58
N GLY A 110 10.42 8.41 2.28
CA GLY A 110 9.68 8.90 3.42
C GLY A 110 9.86 8.04 4.67
N THR A 111 8.85 8.06 5.54
CA THR A 111 8.81 7.24 6.75
C THR A 111 8.68 5.75 6.40
N PRO A 112 9.64 4.89 6.80
CA PRO A 112 9.57 3.48 6.49
C PRO A 112 8.36 2.79 7.14
N GLU A 113 7.69 1.89 6.42
CA GLU A 113 6.46 1.21 6.89
C GLU A 113 6.63 0.53 8.28
N HIS A 114 7.82 -0.02 8.58
CA HIS A 114 8.07 -0.66 9.88
C HIS A 114 8.01 0.34 11.05
N VAL A 115 8.36 1.62 10.83
CA VAL A 115 8.25 2.69 11.82
C VAL A 115 6.78 2.99 12.10
N THR A 116 5.97 3.09 11.04
CA THR A 116 4.52 3.25 11.14
C THR A 116 3.86 2.12 11.90
N LEU A 117 4.13 0.86 11.53
CA LEU A 117 3.58 -0.32 12.21
C LEU A 117 3.99 -0.38 13.69
N LYS A 118 5.23 0.01 14.01
CA LYS A 118 5.70 0.11 15.41
C LYS A 118 4.93 1.18 16.19
N ALA A 119 4.67 2.34 15.58
CA ALA A 119 3.88 3.40 16.22
C ALA A 119 2.44 2.95 16.46
N LEU A 120 1.77 2.35 15.47
CA LEU A 120 0.42 1.82 15.58
C LEU A 120 0.28 0.76 16.67
N LYS A 121 1.28 -0.10 16.82
CA LYS A 121 1.33 -1.09 17.90
C LYS A 121 1.48 -0.45 19.28
N LYS A 122 2.25 0.65 19.38
CA LYS A 122 2.50 1.35 20.65
C LYS A 122 1.32 2.24 21.08
N GLY A 123 0.65 2.88 20.12
CA GLY A 123 -0.40 3.86 20.40
C GLY A 123 -1.75 3.26 20.81
N LYS A 124 -1.81 1.95 21.08
CA LYS A 124 -2.97 1.25 21.63
C LYS A 124 -2.51 0.42 22.81
N ASP A 125 -3.25 0.49 23.90
CA ASP A 125 -3.10 -0.40 25.05
C ASP A 125 -4.13 -1.55 24.97
N GLU A 126 -4.03 -2.49 25.91
CA GLU A 126 -4.95 -3.64 25.99
C GLU A 126 -6.41 -3.22 26.23
N THR A 127 -6.65 -2.02 26.77
CA THR A 127 -7.99 -1.54 27.14
C THR A 127 -8.72 -0.87 25.98
N THR A 128 -7.97 -0.39 24.99
CA THR A 128 -8.53 0.24 23.79
C THR A 128 -7.84 -0.32 22.56
N PRO A 129 -8.09 -1.59 22.13
CA PRO A 129 -7.47 -2.16 20.94
C PRO A 129 -7.95 -1.45 19.65
N TRP A 130 -7.27 -1.70 18.53
CA TRP A 130 -7.80 -1.38 17.20
C TRP A 130 -9.00 -2.30 16.91
N THR A 131 -10.01 -1.80 16.19
CA THR A 131 -11.09 -2.63 15.64
C THR A 131 -10.64 -3.51 14.47
N PHE A 132 -9.37 -3.45 14.10
CA PHE A 132 -8.76 -4.17 13.00
C PHE A 132 -7.33 -4.64 13.37
N LYS A 133 -6.86 -5.70 12.73
CA LYS A 133 -5.48 -6.18 12.87
C LYS A 133 -4.52 -5.41 11.97
N ILE A 134 -3.27 -5.30 12.41
CA ILE A 134 -2.14 -4.79 11.61
C ILE A 134 -1.10 -5.89 11.39
N PRO A 135 -0.34 -5.86 10.28
CA PRO A 135 0.72 -6.83 10.03
C PRO A 135 1.80 -6.83 11.11
N ARG A 136 2.31 -8.01 11.44
CA ARG A 136 3.52 -8.19 12.24
C ARG A 136 4.73 -8.12 11.33
N VAL A 137 5.65 -7.20 11.59
CA VAL A 137 6.95 -7.14 10.91
C VAL A 137 7.85 -8.28 11.42
N TYR A 138 8.39 -9.07 10.49
CA TYR A 138 9.41 -10.09 10.75
C TYR A 138 10.81 -9.57 10.48
N TYR A 139 10.98 -8.84 9.39
CA TYR A 139 12.26 -8.31 8.95
C TYR A 139 12.08 -6.97 8.29
N HIS A 140 13.04 -6.08 8.47
CA HIS A 140 13.20 -4.90 7.63
C HIS A 140 14.68 -4.54 7.55
N ALA A 141 15.10 -3.98 6.41
CA ALA A 141 16.45 -3.50 6.23
C ALA A 141 16.51 -2.50 5.07
N GLN A 142 17.54 -1.66 5.05
CA GLN A 142 17.88 -0.85 3.91
C GLN A 142 19.21 -1.33 3.33
N HIS A 143 19.19 -1.74 2.05
CA HIS A 143 20.36 -2.21 1.34
C HIS A 143 20.60 -1.30 0.13
N GLY A 144 21.49 -0.31 0.29
CA GLY A 144 21.64 0.76 -0.69
C GLY A 144 20.38 1.62 -0.78
N ASN A 145 19.80 1.73 -1.99
CA ASN A 145 18.59 2.52 -2.24
C ASN A 145 17.30 1.72 -2.08
N GLU A 146 17.40 0.43 -1.77
CA GLU A 146 16.28 -0.49 -1.65
C GLU A 146 15.92 -0.68 -0.17
N TYR A 147 14.65 -0.48 0.14
CA TYR A 147 14.04 -0.81 1.41
C TYR A 147 13.34 -2.17 1.31
N TYR A 148 13.63 -3.03 2.27
CA TYR A 148 13.10 -4.38 2.40
C TYR A 148 12.20 -4.41 3.62
N ILE A 149 11.01 -4.98 3.49
CA ILE A 149 10.13 -5.29 4.62
C ILE A 149 9.45 -6.64 4.40
N ALA A 150 9.58 -7.54 5.37
CA ALA A 150 8.83 -8.79 5.43
C ALA A 150 7.86 -8.73 6.60
N TYR A 151 6.57 -8.92 6.34
CA TYR A 151 5.51 -8.86 7.33
C TYR A 151 4.47 -9.97 7.14
N SER A 152 3.74 -10.27 8.20
CA SER A 152 2.69 -11.30 8.20
C SER A 152 1.56 -10.96 7.22
N ILE A 153 1.11 -11.96 6.47
CA ILE A 153 -0.18 -11.90 5.80
C ILE A 153 -1.27 -11.87 6.88
N LEU A 154 -2.22 -10.95 6.75
CA LEU A 154 -3.34 -10.86 7.66
C LEU A 154 -4.32 -12.03 7.43
N PRO A 155 -5.00 -12.54 8.48
CA PRO A 155 -6.01 -13.58 8.31
C PRO A 155 -7.17 -13.11 7.41
N GLY A 156 -7.90 -14.07 6.85
CA GLY A 156 -9.00 -13.82 5.93
C GLY A 156 -8.53 -13.75 4.48
N LYS A 157 -9.34 -13.13 3.63
CA LYS A 157 -9.06 -12.94 2.21
C LYS A 157 -8.95 -11.46 1.87
N SER A 158 -8.16 -11.16 0.85
CA SER A 158 -8.10 -9.80 0.32
C SER A 158 -9.49 -9.36 -0.17
N LEU A 159 -9.91 -8.15 0.18
CA LEU A 159 -11.17 -7.60 -0.31
C LEU A 159 -11.24 -7.58 -1.84
N CYS A 160 -10.08 -7.38 -2.49
CA CYS A 160 -9.92 -7.48 -3.94
C CYS A 160 -10.39 -8.83 -4.51
N GLU A 161 -10.16 -9.93 -3.79
CA GLU A 161 -10.55 -11.28 -4.22
C GLU A 161 -12.04 -11.55 -4.01
N VAL A 162 -12.60 -11.06 -2.91
CA VAL A 162 -13.94 -11.47 -2.47
C VAL A 162 -15.03 -10.51 -2.87
N TRP A 163 -14.77 -9.21 -2.99
CA TRP A 163 -15.80 -8.21 -3.30
C TRP A 163 -16.63 -8.56 -4.55
N PRO A 164 -16.03 -9.02 -5.68
CA PRO A 164 -16.80 -9.40 -6.87
C PRO A 164 -17.72 -10.61 -6.67
N LYS A 165 -17.50 -11.39 -5.61
CA LYS A 165 -18.20 -12.65 -5.30
C LYS A 165 -19.23 -12.50 -4.19
N ILE A 166 -19.36 -11.31 -3.60
CA ILE A 166 -20.33 -11.04 -2.55
C ILE A 166 -21.64 -10.61 -3.22
N ASP A 167 -22.68 -11.43 -3.06
CA ASP A 167 -24.04 -11.11 -3.51
C ASP A 167 -24.84 -10.37 -2.44
N ASP A 168 -24.46 -10.50 -1.16
CA ASP A 168 -25.11 -9.82 -0.04
C ASP A 168 -24.71 -8.34 0.03
N ASP A 169 -25.63 -7.48 -0.43
CA ASP A 169 -25.47 -6.03 -0.41
C ASP A 169 -25.27 -5.47 1.02
N ALA A 170 -26.00 -6.01 2.00
CA ALA A 170 -25.90 -5.60 3.40
C ALA A 170 -24.54 -5.97 4.01
N PHE A 171 -23.95 -7.08 3.55
CA PHE A 171 -22.59 -7.43 3.94
C PHE A 171 -21.55 -6.46 3.36
N LYS A 172 -21.69 -6.05 2.09
CA LYS A 172 -20.84 -4.99 1.50
C LYS A 172 -20.95 -3.67 2.26
N GLU A 173 -22.16 -3.26 2.65
CA GLU A 173 -22.37 -2.07 3.49
C GLU A 173 -21.67 -2.19 4.83
N ARG A 174 -21.75 -3.37 5.48
CA ARG A 174 -21.10 -3.64 6.75
C ARG A 174 -19.58 -3.48 6.64
N ILE A 175 -18.96 -4.05 5.60
CA ILE A 175 -17.52 -3.92 5.34
C ILE A 175 -17.14 -2.45 5.16
N ALA A 176 -17.86 -1.71 4.31
CA ALA A 176 -17.61 -0.29 4.07
C ALA A 176 -17.70 0.54 5.36
N ARG A 177 -18.73 0.27 6.19
CA ARG A 177 -18.90 0.91 7.50
C ARG A 177 -17.75 0.60 8.46
N GLN A 178 -17.31 -0.65 8.55
CA GLN A 178 -16.19 -1.04 9.42
C GLN A 178 -14.87 -0.39 8.98
N ILE A 179 -14.61 -0.29 7.68
CA ILE A 179 -13.43 0.41 7.15
C ILE A 179 -13.50 1.90 7.48
N ALA A 180 -14.66 2.53 7.31
CA ALA A 180 -14.85 3.93 7.67
C ALA A 180 -14.66 4.15 9.19
N GLN A 181 -15.14 3.24 10.05
CA GLN A 181 -14.90 3.28 11.50
C GLN A 181 -13.40 3.20 11.83
N ALA A 182 -12.67 2.27 11.20
CA ALA A 182 -11.23 2.15 11.37
C ALA A 182 -10.49 3.44 10.99
N TYR A 183 -10.87 4.08 9.89
CA TYR A 183 -10.33 5.37 9.49
C TYR A 183 -10.70 6.50 10.45
N GLY A 184 -11.91 6.45 11.02
CA GLY A 184 -12.33 7.35 12.09
C GLY A 184 -11.49 7.20 13.36
N GLU A 185 -11.09 5.98 13.72
CA GLU A 185 -10.18 5.72 14.84
C GLU A 185 -8.77 6.26 14.58
N LEU A 186 -8.20 5.99 13.41
CA LEU A 186 -6.90 6.55 13.00
C LEU A 186 -6.92 8.08 13.05
N SER A 187 -8.00 8.67 12.53
CA SER A 187 -8.24 10.10 12.51
C SER A 187 -8.50 10.71 13.90
N LYS A 188 -8.34 9.97 15.00
CA LYS A 188 -8.27 10.53 16.36
C LYS A 188 -6.85 10.99 16.72
N TRP A 189 -5.83 10.41 16.12
CA TRP A 189 -4.45 10.86 16.30
C TRP A 189 -4.26 12.21 15.61
N ARG A 190 -3.52 13.11 16.25
CA ARG A 190 -3.30 14.49 15.83
C ARG A 190 -1.82 14.72 15.56
N GLY A 191 -1.53 15.53 14.55
CA GLY A 191 -0.17 15.96 14.22
C GLY A 191 -0.09 17.48 14.09
N GLU A 192 1.12 18.01 14.12
CA GLU A 192 1.39 19.44 13.96
C GLU A 192 1.83 19.79 12.52
N LYS A 193 2.30 18.79 11.77
CA LYS A 193 2.86 18.94 10.42
C LYS A 193 2.33 17.83 9.51
N ILE A 194 2.37 18.08 8.20
CA ILE A 194 2.03 17.06 7.20
C ILE A 194 3.29 16.21 6.98
N CYS A 195 3.36 15.08 7.67
CA CYS A 195 4.57 14.25 7.74
C CYS A 195 4.21 12.79 8.08
N GLY A 196 5.16 11.88 8.00
CA GLY A 196 4.95 10.54 8.54
C GLY A 196 4.96 10.51 10.07
N VAL A 197 4.73 9.33 10.65
CA VAL A 197 4.46 9.21 12.10
C VAL A 197 5.65 9.63 12.99
N ASP A 198 6.86 9.59 12.45
CA ASP A 198 8.11 9.95 13.12
C ASP A 198 8.54 11.42 12.88
N GLY A 199 7.73 12.18 12.14
CA GLY A 199 8.01 13.57 11.77
C GLY A 199 8.82 13.73 10.48
N ASN A 200 9.28 12.65 9.86
CA ASN A 200 10.00 12.69 8.58
C ASN A 200 9.05 12.87 7.38
N ASP A 201 9.62 12.92 6.18
CA ASP A 201 8.88 13.09 4.94
C ASP A 201 7.78 12.03 4.77
N LEU A 202 6.66 12.45 4.17
CA LEU A 202 5.53 11.60 3.85
C LEU A 202 5.58 11.24 2.36
N LEU A 203 5.45 9.94 2.05
CA LEU A 203 5.28 9.47 0.68
C LEU A 203 3.83 9.72 0.24
N GLU A 204 3.52 10.95 -0.17
CA GLU A 204 2.20 11.31 -0.71
C GLU A 204 2.31 11.90 -2.12
N LEU A 205 2.44 10.99 -3.09
CA LEU A 205 2.65 11.31 -4.51
C LEU A 205 1.52 12.13 -5.14
N TYR A 206 0.32 12.13 -4.55
CA TYR A 206 -0.80 12.91 -5.09
C TYR A 206 -0.72 14.37 -4.70
N LEU A 207 -0.16 14.68 -3.53
CA LEU A 207 0.09 16.04 -3.07
C LEU A 207 1.43 16.59 -3.56
N GLY A 208 2.31 15.76 -4.13
CA GLY A 208 3.56 16.21 -4.73
C GLY A 208 3.40 16.89 -6.10
N LYS A 209 4.16 17.96 -6.34
CA LYS A 209 4.33 18.62 -7.65
C LYS A 209 5.49 18.11 -8.48
N GLY A 210 6.37 17.28 -7.92
CA GLY A 210 7.51 16.72 -8.65
C GLY A 210 7.10 15.62 -9.64
N LYS A 211 8.04 15.24 -10.52
CA LYS A 211 7.92 13.98 -11.28
C LYS A 211 7.72 12.85 -10.27
N ARG A 212 6.62 12.08 -10.42
CA ARG A 212 6.09 11.06 -9.49
C ARG A 212 7.09 10.03 -8.92
N LEU A 213 8.31 9.97 -9.45
CA LEU A 213 9.27 8.90 -9.19
C LEU A 213 10.58 9.38 -8.57
N GLU A 214 10.79 10.69 -8.39
CA GLU A 214 12.14 11.19 -8.11
C GLU A 214 12.39 11.65 -6.66
N LYS A 215 11.39 12.11 -5.89
CA LYS A 215 11.61 12.61 -4.51
C LYS A 215 10.39 12.49 -3.60
N CYS A 216 10.64 12.26 -2.31
CA CYS A 216 9.68 12.52 -1.24
C CYS A 216 9.39 14.02 -1.18
N CYS A 217 8.20 14.39 -0.72
CA CYS A 217 7.86 15.79 -0.49
C CYS A 217 8.15 16.13 0.97
N SER A 218 8.86 17.24 1.17
CA SER A 218 9.07 17.77 2.52
C SER A 218 7.72 18.18 3.15
N PRO A 219 7.62 18.22 4.49
CA PRO A 219 6.40 18.64 5.16
C PRO A 219 5.91 20.03 4.76
N GLN A 220 6.82 20.94 4.43
CA GLN A 220 6.48 22.30 3.99
C GLN A 220 5.90 22.28 2.58
N GLU A 221 6.52 21.56 1.64
CA GLU A 221 5.99 21.45 0.26
C GLU A 221 4.59 20.84 0.24
N LEU A 222 4.35 19.81 1.08
CA LEU A 222 3.01 19.21 1.20
C LEU A 222 1.99 20.20 1.76
N ARG A 223 2.37 21.00 2.75
CA ARG A 223 1.52 22.07 3.31
C ARG A 223 1.17 23.11 2.26
N ASP A 224 2.16 23.64 1.55
CA ASP A 224 1.96 24.65 0.51
C ASP A 224 1.02 24.14 -0.59
N ASN A 225 1.16 22.87 -0.98
CA ASN A 225 0.30 22.25 -1.99
C ASN A 225 -1.14 22.05 -1.49
N CYS A 226 -1.32 21.62 -0.23
CA CYS A 226 -2.64 21.53 0.38
C CYS A 226 -3.33 22.91 0.48
N GLU A 227 -2.59 23.94 0.88
CA GLU A 227 -3.10 25.31 0.97
C GLU A 227 -3.46 25.86 -0.42
N GLU A 228 -2.69 25.56 -1.48
CA GLU A 228 -3.04 25.93 -2.86
C GLU A 228 -4.32 25.23 -3.35
N ILE A 229 -4.56 23.96 -2.93
CA ILE A 229 -5.82 23.26 -3.19
C ILE A 229 -6.99 23.90 -2.41
N GLY A 230 -6.69 24.69 -1.38
CA GLY A 230 -7.65 25.31 -0.48
C GLY A 230 -8.11 24.38 0.64
N MET A 231 -7.23 23.48 1.10
CA MET A 231 -7.47 22.61 2.26
C MET A 231 -7.14 23.29 3.58
N ASP A 232 -7.90 22.98 4.62
CA ASP A 232 -7.60 23.43 5.99
C ASP A 232 -6.45 22.62 6.61
N CYS A 233 -5.27 23.23 6.69
CA CYS A 233 -4.07 22.63 7.27
C CYS A 233 -3.88 22.92 8.77
N SER A 234 -4.91 23.43 9.46
CA SER A 234 -4.90 23.66 10.92
C SER A 234 -5.31 22.43 11.73
N ASP A 235 -6.04 21.47 11.13
CA ASP A 235 -6.48 20.23 11.76
C ASP A 235 -5.91 19.02 11.02
N LEU A 236 -4.74 18.58 11.47
CA LEU A 236 -4.03 17.45 10.88
C LEU A 236 -4.30 16.17 11.66
N VAL A 237 -4.65 15.12 10.92
CA VAL A 237 -5.03 13.82 11.46
C VAL A 237 -4.17 12.72 10.86
N PHE A 238 -3.96 11.66 11.62
CA PHE A 238 -3.28 10.48 11.08
C PHE A 238 -4.19 9.73 10.11
N ALA A 239 -3.67 9.42 8.94
CA ALA A 239 -4.40 8.74 7.88
C ALA A 239 -3.57 7.61 7.29
N HIS A 240 -4.25 6.52 6.91
CA HIS A 240 -3.63 5.39 6.24
C HIS A 240 -3.14 5.75 4.82
N ASN A 241 -3.84 6.67 4.14
CA ASN A 241 -3.60 7.14 2.76
C ASN A 241 -3.62 6.06 1.65
N ASN A 242 -3.69 4.77 1.97
CA ASN A 242 -3.69 3.68 0.99
C ASN A 242 -5.03 2.94 0.93
N MET A 243 -6.14 3.68 0.73
CA MET A 243 -7.51 3.13 0.67
C MET A 243 -7.78 2.40 -0.64
N ARG A 244 -7.11 1.27 -0.83
CA ARG A 244 -7.28 0.41 -1.99
C ARG A 244 -7.82 -0.94 -1.53
N PRO A 245 -8.69 -1.63 -2.30
CA PRO A 245 -9.31 -2.87 -1.85
C PRO A 245 -8.30 -3.92 -1.36
N HIS A 246 -7.18 -4.07 -2.05
CA HIS A 246 -6.16 -5.04 -1.67
C HIS A 246 -5.54 -4.80 -0.27
N SER A 247 -5.59 -3.57 0.27
CA SER A 247 -5.09 -3.23 1.60
C SER A 247 -5.93 -3.81 2.73
N PHE A 248 -7.15 -4.25 2.44
CA PHE A 248 -8.10 -4.78 3.42
C PHE A 248 -8.19 -6.30 3.35
N SER A 249 -8.12 -6.94 4.51
CA SER A 249 -8.42 -8.36 4.68
C SER A 249 -9.77 -8.52 5.37
N VAL A 250 -10.61 -9.41 4.85
CA VAL A 250 -11.97 -9.66 5.34
C VAL A 250 -12.24 -11.14 5.53
N ASP A 251 -13.17 -11.46 6.42
CA ASP A 251 -13.76 -12.79 6.63
C ASP A 251 -15.29 -12.68 6.68
N ASP A 252 -16.00 -13.75 7.03
CA ASP A 252 -17.47 -13.78 7.07
C ASP A 252 -18.08 -12.75 8.05
N ASN A 253 -17.30 -12.25 9.02
CA ASN A 253 -17.72 -11.22 9.98
C ASN A 253 -17.43 -9.79 9.48
N GLY A 254 -16.67 -9.63 8.39
CA GLY A 254 -16.36 -8.36 7.76
C GLY A 254 -14.87 -8.02 7.82
N LEU A 255 -14.52 -6.78 8.15
CA LEU A 255 -13.14 -6.31 8.21
C LEU A 255 -12.33 -7.04 9.30
N VAL A 256 -11.24 -7.68 8.90
CA VAL A 256 -10.28 -8.34 9.81
C VAL A 256 -9.07 -7.45 10.07
N GLY A 257 -8.55 -6.80 9.04
CA GLY A 257 -7.29 -6.06 9.17
C GLY A 257 -6.94 -5.15 8.00
N ILE A 258 -5.98 -4.26 8.25
CA ILE A 258 -5.49 -3.25 7.31
C ILE A 258 -3.97 -3.42 7.15
N SER A 259 -3.52 -3.47 5.91
CA SER A 259 -2.12 -3.61 5.49
C SER A 259 -1.70 -2.45 4.58
N ARG A 260 -0.41 -2.35 4.27
CA ARG A 260 0.19 -1.35 3.36
C ARG A 260 0.20 0.08 3.90
N TRP A 261 0.96 0.24 4.97
CA TRP A 261 1.10 1.46 5.75
C TRP A 261 2.25 2.37 5.26
N GLU A 262 2.80 2.13 4.07
CA GLU A 262 3.91 2.90 3.49
C GLU A 262 3.58 4.38 3.23
N ASP A 263 2.32 4.67 2.88
CA ASP A 263 1.87 6.03 2.57
C ASP A 263 1.28 6.76 3.79
N SER A 264 1.29 6.12 4.97
CA SER A 264 0.56 6.62 6.14
C SER A 264 1.27 7.79 6.83
N GLY A 265 0.48 8.76 7.26
CA GLY A 265 1.01 9.95 7.94
C GLY A 265 -0.06 10.94 8.36
N TYR A 266 0.39 12.04 8.95
CA TYR A 266 -0.45 13.18 9.29
C TYR A 266 -0.73 14.03 8.06
N VAL A 267 -2.01 14.32 7.83
CA VAL A 267 -2.52 15.04 6.65
C VAL A 267 -3.71 15.92 7.06
N PRO A 268 -4.11 16.92 6.27
CA PRO A 268 -5.34 17.66 6.51
C PRO A 268 -6.52 16.72 6.64
N ARG A 269 -7.44 16.97 7.60
CA ARG A 269 -8.64 16.14 7.79
C ARG A 269 -9.41 15.89 6.49
N GLU A 270 -9.54 16.91 5.65
CA GLU A 270 -10.22 16.84 4.36
C GLU A 270 -9.53 15.91 3.36
N TRP A 271 -8.23 15.66 3.52
CA TRP A 271 -7.47 14.75 2.67
C TRP A 271 -7.92 13.30 2.82
N VAL A 272 -8.33 12.88 4.03
CA VAL A 272 -8.73 11.48 4.30
C VAL A 272 -9.82 11.02 3.33
N ARG A 273 -10.85 11.85 3.15
CA ARG A 273 -11.94 11.58 2.20
C ARG A 273 -11.55 11.89 0.77
N THR A 274 -10.83 13.00 0.51
CA THR A 274 -10.40 13.38 -0.86
C THR A 274 -9.52 12.29 -1.49
N LYS A 275 -8.56 11.76 -0.74
CA LYS A 275 -7.65 10.69 -1.16
C LYS A 275 -8.39 9.41 -1.53
N THR A 276 -9.41 9.07 -0.75
CA THR A 276 -10.27 7.90 -1.03
C THR A 276 -10.79 7.98 -2.45
N LEU A 277 -11.40 9.09 -2.82
CA LEU A 277 -12.00 9.24 -4.14
C LEU A 277 -10.93 9.27 -5.25
N SER A 278 -9.73 9.77 -4.94
CA SER A 278 -8.65 9.99 -5.90
C SER A 278 -7.79 8.75 -6.20
N ASN A 279 -7.82 7.71 -5.36
CA ASN A 279 -6.83 6.63 -5.38
C ASN A 279 -7.42 5.21 -5.50
N VAL A 280 -8.74 5.04 -5.66
CA VAL A 280 -9.41 3.74 -5.51
C VAL A 280 -8.82 2.62 -6.40
N PHE A 281 -8.40 2.95 -7.62
CA PHE A 281 -7.95 1.98 -8.64
C PHE A 281 -6.67 2.38 -9.39
N LEU A 282 -5.87 3.30 -8.84
CA LEU A 282 -4.60 3.65 -9.48
C LEU A 282 -3.49 2.71 -8.99
N TYR A 283 -2.91 1.97 -9.93
CA TYR A 283 -1.79 1.01 -9.77
C TYR A 283 -2.13 -0.38 -9.22
N GLY A 284 -3.40 -0.76 -9.13
CA GLY A 284 -3.82 -2.08 -8.65
C GLY A 284 -4.16 -3.04 -9.78
N ARG A 285 -3.19 -3.46 -10.63
CA ARG A 285 -3.45 -4.40 -11.74
C ARG A 285 -4.25 -5.65 -11.33
N SER A 286 -4.20 -6.06 -10.07
CA SER A 286 -4.94 -7.21 -9.55
C SER A 286 -6.43 -6.94 -9.29
N CYS A 287 -6.84 -5.71 -8.95
CA CYS A 287 -8.26 -5.35 -8.80
C CYS A 287 -8.81 -4.72 -10.09
N ASP A 288 -7.98 -3.96 -10.80
CA ASP A 288 -8.36 -3.26 -12.03
C ASP A 288 -8.74 -4.23 -13.16
N THR A 289 -8.20 -5.46 -13.13
CA THR A 289 -8.56 -6.53 -14.08
C THR A 289 -9.62 -7.49 -13.54
N ALA A 290 -9.80 -7.57 -12.21
CA ALA A 290 -10.71 -8.51 -11.57
C ALA A 290 -12.11 -7.94 -11.35
N TRP A 291 -12.26 -6.62 -11.24
CA TRP A 291 -13.53 -5.96 -10.95
C TRP A 291 -14.12 -5.33 -12.20
N SER A 292 -15.42 -5.52 -12.42
CA SER A 292 -16.16 -4.77 -13.43
C SER A 292 -16.25 -3.29 -13.06
N GLY A 293 -16.49 -2.41 -14.04
CA GLY A 293 -16.69 -0.98 -13.78
C GLY A 293 -17.85 -0.70 -12.81
N GLU A 294 -18.89 -1.55 -12.83
CA GLU A 294 -20.00 -1.50 -11.88
C GLU A 294 -19.55 -1.83 -10.45
N GLN A 295 -18.75 -2.89 -10.27
CA GLN A 295 -18.21 -3.27 -8.96
C GLN A 295 -17.26 -2.20 -8.40
N GLN A 296 -16.47 -1.58 -9.27
CA GLN A 296 -15.60 -0.46 -8.93
C GLN A 296 -16.41 0.75 -8.44
N HIS A 297 -17.48 1.09 -9.17
CA HIS A 297 -18.38 2.18 -8.80
C HIS A 297 -19.15 1.88 -7.51
N GLU A 298 -19.66 0.66 -7.34
CA GLU A 298 -20.35 0.21 -6.13
C GLU A 298 -19.48 0.36 -4.88
N TRP A 299 -18.24 -0.13 -4.94
CA TRP A 299 -17.27 0.02 -3.85
C TRP A 299 -17.04 1.49 -3.50
N TYR A 300 -16.82 2.32 -4.52
CA TYR A 300 -16.64 3.76 -4.38
C TYR A 300 -17.83 4.44 -3.67
N GLU A 301 -19.05 4.15 -4.11
CA GLU A 301 -20.27 4.73 -3.53
C GLU A 301 -20.44 4.31 -2.07
N LYS A 302 -20.30 3.02 -1.78
CA LYS A 302 -20.48 2.46 -0.43
C LYS A 302 -19.45 3.05 0.54
N ILE A 303 -18.17 3.09 0.17
CA ILE A 303 -17.14 3.63 1.06
C ILE A 303 -17.29 5.14 1.26
N ASN A 304 -17.61 5.89 0.21
CA ASN A 304 -17.81 7.34 0.31
C ASN A 304 -19.01 7.68 1.22
N ARG A 305 -20.12 6.96 1.05
CA ARG A 305 -21.29 7.12 1.92
C ARG A 305 -20.93 6.80 3.37
N ALA A 306 -20.26 5.68 3.64
CA ALA A 306 -19.87 5.29 4.98
C ALA A 306 -18.95 6.32 5.68
N LEU A 307 -17.96 6.86 4.95
CA LEU A 307 -17.09 7.93 5.45
C LEU A 307 -17.87 9.20 5.76
N SER A 308 -18.82 9.56 4.89
CA SER A 308 -19.68 10.74 5.06
C SER A 308 -20.58 10.60 6.30
N GLU A 309 -21.27 9.47 6.46
CA GLU A 309 -22.16 9.22 7.60
C GLU A 309 -21.43 9.28 8.95
N LEU A 310 -20.20 8.76 8.99
CA LEU A 310 -19.36 8.76 10.19
C LEU A 310 -18.56 10.05 10.38
N LYS A 311 -18.76 11.05 9.51
CA LYS A 311 -18.04 12.33 9.53
C LYS A 311 -16.52 12.17 9.52
N VAL A 312 -16.03 11.10 8.89
CA VAL A 312 -14.59 10.83 8.76
C VAL A 312 -14.07 11.73 7.66
N GLY A 313 -13.31 12.74 8.08
CA GLY A 313 -12.86 13.80 7.18
C GLY A 313 -13.83 14.97 7.04
N ASP A 314 -14.94 14.99 7.79
CA ASP A 314 -16.00 16.00 7.66
C ASP A 314 -15.98 16.96 8.86
N LYS A 315 -15.93 18.26 8.59
CA LYS A 315 -16.14 19.28 9.64
C LYS A 315 -17.17 20.34 9.28
N ALA A 316 -17.40 20.62 8.00
CA ALA A 316 -18.22 21.71 7.46
C ALA A 316 -17.86 22.01 5.99
N PHE A 317 -16.82 21.37 5.46
CA PHE A 317 -16.30 21.62 4.13
C PHE A 317 -16.44 20.37 3.28
N GLY A 318 -17.28 20.50 2.25
CA GLY A 318 -17.43 19.48 1.22
C GLY A 318 -16.08 19.09 0.64
N GLU A 319 -15.98 17.82 0.31
CA GLU A 319 -15.01 17.21 -0.60
C GLU A 319 -14.23 18.24 -1.44
N LYS A 320 -12.91 18.38 -1.19
CA LYS A 320 -12.02 19.25 -1.98
C LYS A 320 -11.63 18.63 -3.32
N ARG A 321 -12.34 17.58 -3.75
CA ARG A 321 -12.02 16.84 -4.97
C ARG A 321 -12.06 17.70 -6.22
N PRO A 322 -13.07 18.57 -6.45
CA PRO A 322 -13.06 19.43 -7.63
C PRO A 322 -11.85 20.37 -7.66
N GLN A 323 -11.43 20.89 -6.49
CA GLN A 323 -10.23 21.73 -6.35
C GLN A 323 -8.97 20.91 -6.63
N PHE A 324 -8.87 19.72 -6.03
CA PHE A 324 -7.78 18.79 -6.23
C PHE A 324 -7.64 18.39 -7.70
N ASP A 325 -8.74 18.07 -8.39
CA ASP A 325 -8.72 17.70 -9.81
C ASP A 325 -8.24 18.86 -10.68
N ARG A 326 -8.72 20.08 -10.45
CA ARG A 326 -8.23 21.28 -11.15
C ARG A 326 -6.74 21.52 -10.91
N TRP A 327 -6.32 21.42 -9.65
CA TRP A 327 -4.92 21.56 -9.26
C TRP A 327 -4.05 20.48 -9.93
N ASN A 328 -4.50 19.23 -9.94
CA ASN A 328 -3.77 18.11 -10.54
C ASN A 328 -3.69 18.22 -12.07
N ILE A 329 -4.73 18.72 -12.74
CA ILE A 329 -4.71 19.04 -14.18
C ILE A 329 -3.69 20.14 -14.47
N LYS A 330 -3.70 21.24 -13.71
CA LYS A 330 -2.75 22.35 -13.84
C LYS A 330 -1.31 21.85 -13.67
N LYS A 331 -1.04 21.14 -12.56
CA LYS A 331 0.24 20.50 -12.25
C LYS A 331 0.76 19.61 -13.37
N ASN A 332 -0.10 18.75 -13.94
CA ASN A 332 0.31 17.87 -15.03
C ASN A 332 0.65 18.64 -16.31
N LYS A 333 -0.06 19.72 -16.63
CA LYS A 333 0.27 20.60 -17.76
C LYS A 333 1.62 21.30 -17.57
N GLU A 334 1.94 21.70 -16.34
CA GLU A 334 3.24 22.32 -16.01
C GLU A 334 4.39 21.33 -16.12
N LEU A 335 4.20 20.09 -15.66
CA LEU A 335 5.23 19.05 -15.65
C LEU A 335 5.54 18.44 -17.02
N PHE A 336 4.51 18.23 -17.85
CA PHE A 336 4.63 17.49 -19.10
C PHE A 336 4.40 18.35 -20.34
N GLY A 337 4.20 19.66 -20.15
CA GLY A 337 3.81 20.58 -21.22
C GLY A 337 2.33 20.41 -21.63
N PRO A 338 1.87 21.21 -22.60
CA PRO A 338 0.57 20.98 -23.21
C PRO A 338 0.57 19.56 -23.81
N ASN A 339 -0.42 18.77 -23.44
CA ASN A 339 -0.65 17.47 -24.05
C ASN A 339 -0.69 17.70 -25.57
N PRO A 340 0.21 17.09 -26.38
CA PRO A 340 0.20 17.29 -27.83
C PRO A 340 -1.18 16.82 -28.32
N SER A 341 -2.07 17.77 -28.58
CA SER A 341 -3.46 17.49 -28.79
C SER A 341 -3.71 17.18 -30.26
N LYS A 342 -4.22 15.96 -30.47
CA LYS A 342 -5.05 15.48 -31.58
C LYS A 342 -4.38 15.21 -32.93
#